data_AF-A0A435FD75-F1
#
_entry.id   AF-A0A435FD75-F1
#
_cell.length_a   1.000
_cell.length_b   1.000
_cell.length_c   1.000
_cell.angle_alpha   90.00
_cell.angle_beta   90.00
_cell.angle_gamma   90.00
#
_symmetry.space_group_name_H-M   'P 1'
#
loop_
_entity.id
_entity.type
_entity.pdbx_description
1 polymer ?
#
loop_
_entity_poly.entity_id
_entity_poly.type
_entity_poly.pdbx_seq_one_letter_code
_entity_poly.pdbx_strand_id
1 'polypeptide(L)'
;DNPNTKWSQVNPKLPDWDIAAYIPGEKHGTREVFETKLLDAGCDKAALKAAGIADDKEIGKTCIAIRKDGKAVDIDGDYTETLARIDSNKTGVGVFGLAFYENNADKLKVATVEGIVPSTETIASGKYPVSRPLFFYVKKAHLGVVPGLKEYV
;
A
#
# COMPACT_ATOMS: atom_id res chain seq x y z
N ASP A 1 15.12 12.16 12.24
CA ASP A 1 14.41 12.80 11.11
C ASP A 1 14.94 12.32 9.78
N ASN A 2 14.04 12.17 8.78
CA ASN A 2 14.40 11.76 7.43
C ASN A 2 14.67 13.00 6.56
N PRO A 3 15.93 13.28 6.17
CA PRO A 3 16.29 14.50 5.45
C PRO A 3 15.96 14.43 3.95
N ASN A 4 15.61 13.26 3.43
CA ASN A 4 15.39 13.08 2.00
C ASN A 4 14.10 13.79 1.57
N THR A 5 14.23 14.68 0.61
CA THR A 5 13.15 15.48 0.03
C THR A 5 12.81 15.07 -1.40
N LYS A 6 13.72 14.35 -2.09
CA LYS A 6 13.59 13.88 -3.47
C LYS A 6 13.82 12.36 -3.57
N TRP A 7 13.24 11.73 -4.59
CA TRP A 7 13.39 10.28 -4.81
C TRP A 7 14.82 9.87 -5.16
N SER A 8 15.55 10.70 -5.91
CA SER A 8 16.97 10.54 -6.23
C SER A 8 17.88 10.43 -5.00
N GLN A 9 17.50 11.07 -3.88
CA GLN A 9 18.23 11.01 -2.61
C GLN A 9 18.01 9.70 -1.86
N VAL A 10 16.88 9.02 -2.11
CA VAL A 10 16.58 7.69 -1.57
C VAL A 10 17.27 6.62 -2.41
N ASN A 11 17.22 6.75 -3.73
CA ASN A 11 17.87 5.86 -4.66
C ASN A 11 18.27 6.66 -5.92
N PRO A 12 19.58 6.78 -6.25
CA PRO A 12 20.05 7.56 -7.40
C PRO A 12 19.52 7.11 -8.76
N LYS A 13 18.94 5.91 -8.86
CA LYS A 13 18.28 5.42 -10.09
C LYS A 13 16.86 5.95 -10.27
N LEU A 14 16.28 6.56 -9.22
CA LEU A 14 14.95 7.16 -9.28
C LEU A 14 15.03 8.60 -9.81
N PRO A 15 13.93 9.13 -10.36
CA PRO A 15 13.88 10.50 -10.86
C PRO A 15 14.21 11.55 -9.79
N ASP A 16 14.72 12.71 -10.21
CA ASP A 16 14.96 13.87 -9.35
C ASP A 16 13.67 14.66 -9.05
N TRP A 17 12.61 13.94 -8.68
CA TRP A 17 11.32 14.50 -8.32
C TRP A 17 11.18 14.65 -6.81
N ASP A 18 10.45 15.68 -6.38
CA ASP A 18 10.09 15.82 -4.99
C ASP A 18 9.25 14.62 -4.53
N ILE A 19 9.54 14.14 -3.33
CA ILE A 19 8.73 13.07 -2.71
C ILE A 19 7.36 13.67 -2.40
N ALA A 20 6.34 13.13 -3.06
CA ALA A 20 4.93 13.37 -2.82
C ALA A 20 4.20 12.04 -2.88
N ALA A 21 3.92 11.46 -1.72
CA ALA A 21 3.21 10.19 -1.57
C ALA A 21 1.81 10.42 -0.97
N TYR A 22 0.80 9.83 -1.58
CA TYR A 22 -0.59 9.86 -1.13
C TYR A 22 -0.97 8.43 -0.72
N ILE A 23 -0.88 8.15 0.57
CA ILE A 23 -0.98 6.79 1.11
C ILE A 23 -2.34 6.59 1.79
N PRO A 24 -2.81 5.34 1.97
CA PRO A 24 -4.04 5.09 2.68
C PRO A 24 -3.90 5.56 4.12
N GLY A 25 -4.88 6.30 4.62
CA GLY A 25 -4.93 6.72 6.01
C GLY A 25 -5.27 5.56 6.96
N GLU A 26 -5.14 5.78 8.27
CA GLU A 26 -5.26 4.73 9.29
C GLU A 26 -6.67 4.07 9.33
N LYS A 27 -7.69 4.78 8.83
CA LYS A 27 -9.07 4.28 8.75
C LYS A 27 -9.38 3.58 7.43
N HIS A 28 -8.42 3.52 6.52
CA HIS A 28 -8.62 2.97 5.18
C HIS A 28 -8.32 1.47 5.14
N GLY A 29 -9.22 0.65 4.58
CA GLY A 29 -9.12 -0.82 4.62
C GLY A 29 -7.89 -1.43 3.92
N THR A 30 -7.14 -0.64 3.14
CA THR A 30 -5.87 -1.03 2.52
C THR A 30 -4.63 -0.62 3.31
N ARG A 31 -4.77 0.15 4.40
CA ARG A 31 -3.67 0.57 5.26
C ARG A 31 -2.86 -0.61 5.76
N GLU A 32 -3.54 -1.61 6.30
CA GLU A 32 -2.88 -2.80 6.86
C GLU A 32 -2.05 -3.55 5.82
N VAL A 33 -2.54 -3.67 4.58
CA VAL A 33 -1.80 -4.32 3.48
C VAL A 33 -0.59 -3.47 3.10
N PHE A 34 -0.75 -2.16 3.01
CA PHE A 34 0.34 -1.23 2.71
C PHE A 34 1.44 -1.31 3.78
N GLU A 35 1.08 -1.28 5.07
CA GLU A 35 2.04 -1.37 6.17
C GLU A 35 2.75 -2.73 6.20
N THR A 36 2.01 -3.83 6.10
CA THR A 36 2.59 -5.17 6.30
C THR A 36 3.30 -5.71 5.06
N LYS A 37 2.72 -5.52 3.87
CA LYS A 37 3.22 -6.11 2.63
C LYS A 37 4.12 -5.19 1.81
N LEU A 38 4.17 -3.90 2.13
CA LEU A 38 5.06 -2.96 1.45
C LEU A 38 6.08 -2.33 2.42
N LEU A 39 5.63 -1.67 3.49
CA LEU A 39 6.55 -0.97 4.39
C LEU A 39 7.39 -1.95 5.22
N ASP A 40 6.76 -2.85 5.98
CA ASP A 40 7.46 -3.81 6.82
C ASP A 40 8.25 -4.83 5.99
N ALA A 41 7.66 -5.31 4.90
CA ALA A 41 8.32 -6.25 3.99
C ALA A 41 9.53 -5.63 3.26
N GLY A 42 9.45 -4.36 2.87
CA GLY A 42 10.54 -3.63 2.21
C GLY A 42 11.55 -2.99 3.18
N CYS A 43 11.33 -3.10 4.49
CA CYS A 43 12.17 -2.49 5.51
C CYS A 43 13.51 -3.22 5.66
N ASP A 44 14.61 -2.46 5.65
CA ASP A 44 15.93 -3.00 5.98
C ASP A 44 16.10 -3.12 7.50
N LYS A 45 15.55 -4.21 8.05
CA LYS A 45 15.61 -4.50 9.49
C LYS A 45 17.05 -4.69 9.98
N ALA A 46 17.96 -5.12 9.11
CA ALA A 46 19.37 -5.27 9.44
C ALA A 46 20.05 -3.91 9.61
N ALA A 47 19.77 -2.95 8.72
CA ALA A 47 20.24 -1.57 8.87
C ALA A 47 19.69 -0.92 10.14
N LEU A 48 18.43 -1.16 10.51
CA LEU A 48 17.87 -0.64 11.77
C LEU A 48 18.56 -1.22 13.00
N LYS A 49 18.85 -2.53 13.00
CA LYS A 49 19.65 -3.18 14.06
C LYS A 49 21.07 -2.60 14.12
N ALA A 50 21.72 -2.42 12.98
CA ALA A 50 23.04 -1.83 12.89
C ALA A 50 23.06 -0.35 13.35
N ALA A 51 21.94 0.37 13.20
CA ALA A 51 21.74 1.71 13.71
C ALA A 51 21.40 1.77 15.21
N GLY A 52 21.32 0.63 15.90
CA GLY A 52 21.15 0.54 17.35
C GLY A 52 19.73 0.25 17.85
N ILE A 53 18.76 0.00 16.95
CA ILE A 53 17.41 -0.43 17.35
C ILE A 53 17.42 -1.94 17.57
N ALA A 54 17.56 -2.36 18.83
CA ALA A 54 17.71 -3.77 19.18
C ALA A 54 16.37 -4.50 19.43
N ASP A 55 15.32 -3.78 19.83
CA ASP A 55 14.02 -4.35 20.15
C ASP A 55 13.18 -4.61 18.89
N ASP A 56 12.71 -5.84 18.69
CA ASP A 56 11.98 -6.23 17.48
C ASP A 56 10.63 -5.51 17.33
N LYS A 57 10.00 -5.10 18.45
CA LYS A 57 8.74 -4.32 18.41
C LYS A 57 9.01 -2.87 18.00
N GLU A 58 10.11 -2.28 18.46
CA GLU A 58 10.56 -0.96 18.00
C GLU A 58 10.99 -0.98 16.54
N ILE A 59 11.63 -2.04 16.06
CA ILE A 59 11.91 -2.25 14.63
C ILE A 59 10.61 -2.27 13.84
N GLY A 60 9.63 -3.07 14.24
CA GLY A 60 8.34 -3.15 13.56
C GLY A 60 7.66 -1.78 13.47
N LYS A 61 7.62 -1.03 14.57
CA LYS A 61 7.09 0.35 14.58
C LYS A 61 7.86 1.28 13.65
N THR A 62 9.18 1.17 13.63
CA THR A 62 10.05 2.02 12.80
C THR A 62 9.86 1.70 11.32
N CYS A 63 9.73 0.43 10.95
CA CYS A 63 9.52 -0.01 9.58
C CYS A 63 8.21 0.52 8.98
N ILE A 64 7.16 0.66 9.78
CA ILE A 64 5.85 1.18 9.31
C ILE A 64 5.67 2.68 9.59
N ALA A 65 6.68 3.35 10.15
CA ALA A 65 6.59 4.77 10.49
C ALA A 65 6.52 5.62 9.21
N ILE A 66 5.51 6.48 9.14
CA ILE A 66 5.31 7.43 8.04
C ILE A 66 5.79 8.82 8.47
N ARG A 67 6.58 9.45 7.61
CA ARG A 67 7.02 10.85 7.77
C ARG A 67 5.83 11.81 7.90
N LYS A 68 5.94 12.82 8.78
CA LYS A 68 4.87 13.80 9.07
C LYS A 68 5.18 15.22 8.60
N ASP A 69 6.10 15.36 7.66
CA ASP A 69 6.56 16.63 7.09
C ASP A 69 5.85 17.00 5.77
N GLY A 70 4.70 16.40 5.50
CA GLY A 70 3.86 16.69 4.32
C GLY A 70 4.29 16.03 3.01
N LYS A 71 5.43 15.31 2.98
CA LYS A 71 5.85 14.57 1.77
C LYS A 71 5.16 13.21 1.63
N ALA A 72 4.63 12.68 2.72
CA ALA A 72 3.65 11.61 2.72
C ALA A 72 2.37 12.13 3.38
N VAL A 73 1.24 12.01 2.69
CA VAL A 73 -0.06 12.46 3.16
C VAL A 73 -0.98 11.24 3.28
N ASP A 74 -1.51 11.05 4.48
CA ASP A 74 -2.53 10.05 4.77
C ASP A 74 -3.86 10.50 4.14
N ILE A 75 -4.46 9.65 3.31
CA ILE A 75 -5.76 9.87 2.68
C ILE A 75 -6.78 8.93 3.33
N ASP A 76 -7.61 9.47 4.22
CA ASP A 76 -8.72 8.73 4.84
C ASP A 76 -9.93 8.59 3.89
N GLY A 77 -10.00 9.44 2.86
CA GLY A 77 -11.07 9.46 1.86
C GLY A 77 -10.99 8.31 0.87
N ASP A 78 -11.89 8.34 -0.12
CA ASP A 78 -11.91 7.36 -1.22
C ASP A 78 -10.74 7.60 -2.21
N TYR A 79 -10.43 6.60 -3.02
CA TYR A 79 -9.39 6.64 -4.05
C TYR A 79 -9.56 7.80 -5.05
N THR A 80 -10.76 8.34 -5.20
CA THR A 80 -11.02 9.53 -6.01
C THR A 80 -10.25 10.77 -5.53
N GLU A 81 -10.04 10.93 -4.21
CA GLU A 81 -9.19 12.00 -3.67
C GLU A 81 -7.72 11.77 -4.05
N THR A 82 -7.21 10.54 -3.87
CA THR A 82 -5.85 10.17 -4.26
C THR A 82 -5.62 10.39 -5.75
N LEU A 83 -6.60 10.04 -6.60
CA LEU A 83 -6.55 10.27 -8.04
C LEU A 83 -6.49 11.76 -8.37
N ALA A 84 -7.32 12.60 -7.75
CA ALA A 84 -7.30 14.05 -7.98
C ALA A 84 -5.97 14.70 -7.58
N ARG A 85 -5.34 14.20 -6.51
CA ARG A 85 -4.01 14.66 -6.07
C ARG A 85 -2.90 14.27 -7.05
N ILE A 86 -2.93 13.05 -7.59
CA ILE A 86 -2.01 12.63 -8.67
C ILE A 86 -2.28 13.43 -9.94
N ASP A 87 -3.54 13.71 -10.26
CA ASP A 87 -3.89 14.49 -11.44
C ASP A 87 -3.29 15.92 -11.35
N SER A 88 -3.35 16.51 -10.16
CA SER A 88 -2.76 17.83 -9.86
C SER A 88 -1.23 17.78 -9.75
N ASN A 89 -0.65 16.65 -9.37
CA ASN A 89 0.79 16.44 -9.21
C ASN A 89 1.25 15.18 -9.95
N LYS A 90 1.64 15.35 -11.21
CA LYS A 90 2.00 14.25 -12.12
C LYS A 90 3.25 13.45 -11.72
N THR A 91 4.02 13.93 -10.76
CA THR A 91 5.19 13.21 -10.21
C THR A 91 4.88 12.55 -8.86
N GLY A 92 3.65 12.69 -8.36
CA GLY A 92 3.20 12.07 -7.13
C GLY A 92 2.94 10.56 -7.27
N VAL A 93 3.03 9.85 -6.16
CA VAL A 93 2.77 8.41 -6.06
C VAL A 93 1.57 8.20 -5.15
N GLY A 94 0.60 7.40 -5.58
CA GLY A 94 -0.53 7.01 -4.74
C GLY A 94 -0.70 5.51 -4.66
N VAL A 95 -1.39 5.06 -3.61
CA VAL A 95 -1.71 3.65 -3.39
C VAL A 95 -3.17 3.42 -3.75
N PHE A 96 -3.41 2.48 -4.65
CA PHE A 96 -4.75 2.13 -5.14
C PHE A 96 -5.00 0.62 -5.01
N GLY A 97 -6.28 0.26 -4.88
CA GLY A 97 -6.71 -1.11 -5.13
C GLY A 97 -6.66 -1.43 -6.62
N LEU A 98 -6.42 -2.70 -6.98
CA LEU A 98 -6.26 -3.14 -8.36
C LEU A 98 -7.43 -2.70 -9.26
N ALA A 99 -8.67 -2.96 -8.85
CA ALA A 99 -9.84 -2.62 -9.65
C ALA A 99 -9.97 -1.11 -9.93
N PHE A 100 -9.57 -0.26 -8.97
CA PHE A 100 -9.58 1.19 -9.19
C PHE A 100 -8.52 1.61 -10.22
N TYR A 101 -7.34 1.01 -10.16
CA TYR A 101 -6.31 1.20 -11.18
C TYR A 101 -6.79 0.73 -12.56
N GLU A 102 -7.34 -0.48 -12.68
CA GLU A 102 -7.80 -1.04 -13.96
C GLU A 102 -8.88 -0.15 -14.61
N ASN A 103 -9.78 0.43 -13.81
CA ASN A 103 -10.81 1.35 -14.29
C ASN A 103 -10.30 2.76 -14.64
N ASN A 104 -9.04 3.09 -14.33
CA ASN A 104 -8.43 4.40 -14.57
C ASN A 104 -7.03 4.26 -15.20
N ALA A 105 -6.76 3.15 -15.90
CA ALA A 105 -5.45 2.85 -16.47
C ALA A 105 -5.06 3.80 -17.62
N ASP A 106 -6.03 4.54 -18.18
CA ASP A 106 -5.81 5.66 -19.11
C ASP A 106 -5.15 6.88 -18.43
N LYS A 107 -5.33 7.03 -17.12
CA LYS A 107 -4.83 8.17 -16.32
C LYS A 107 -3.66 7.80 -15.42
N LEU A 108 -3.60 6.55 -14.99
CA LEU A 108 -2.62 6.05 -14.02
C LEU A 108 -1.55 5.19 -14.68
N LYS A 109 -0.32 5.34 -14.19
CA LYS A 109 0.76 4.39 -14.45
C LYS A 109 0.97 3.55 -13.20
N VAL A 110 1.24 2.26 -13.37
CA VAL A 110 1.46 1.33 -12.26
C VAL A 110 2.93 1.00 -12.10
N ALA A 111 3.40 1.01 -10.86
CA ALA A 111 4.72 0.52 -10.51
C ALA A 111 4.69 -0.99 -10.29
N THR A 112 5.76 -1.68 -10.67
CA THR A 112 5.95 -3.10 -10.33
C THR A 112 6.53 -3.23 -8.93
N VAL A 113 6.19 -4.32 -8.24
CA VAL A 113 6.85 -4.71 -6.99
C VAL A 113 7.62 -6.00 -7.26
N GLU A 114 8.93 -6.00 -6.97
CA GLU A 114 9.84 -7.09 -7.31
C GLU A 114 9.82 -7.48 -8.80
N GLY A 115 9.56 -6.49 -9.67
CA GLY A 115 9.45 -6.71 -11.12
C GLY A 115 8.12 -7.32 -11.59
N ILE A 116 7.19 -7.56 -10.68
CA ILE A 116 5.88 -8.15 -10.99
C ILE A 116 4.84 -7.02 -11.11
N VAL A 117 4.14 -6.98 -12.24
CA VAL A 117 3.01 -6.07 -12.49
C VAL A 117 1.78 -6.60 -11.75
N PRO A 118 1.00 -5.77 -11.05
CA PRO A 118 -0.25 -6.22 -10.44
C PRO A 118 -1.31 -6.51 -11.51
N SER A 119 -1.98 -7.65 -11.37
CA SER A 119 -3.11 -8.09 -12.17
C SER A 119 -3.93 -9.10 -11.38
N THR A 120 -5.14 -9.39 -11.84
CA THR A 120 -5.97 -10.46 -11.23
C THR A 120 -5.23 -11.79 -11.23
N GLU A 121 -4.51 -12.13 -12.30
CA GLU A 121 -3.75 -13.38 -12.42
C GLU A 121 -2.57 -13.44 -11.44
N THR A 122 -1.73 -12.40 -11.38
CA THR A 122 -0.55 -12.39 -10.51
C THR A 122 -0.94 -12.33 -9.03
N ILE A 123 -2.07 -11.69 -8.70
CA ILE A 123 -2.61 -11.69 -7.34
C ILE A 123 -3.20 -13.07 -6.99
N ALA A 124 -4.05 -13.64 -7.85
CA ALA A 124 -4.69 -14.94 -7.60
C ALA A 124 -3.68 -16.09 -7.48
N SER A 125 -2.60 -16.02 -8.25
CA SER A 125 -1.49 -16.99 -8.16
C SER A 125 -0.54 -16.75 -6.98
N GLY A 126 -0.71 -15.66 -6.24
CA GLY A 126 0.17 -15.28 -5.13
C GLY A 126 1.54 -14.74 -5.55
N LYS A 127 1.79 -14.55 -6.86
CA LYS A 127 3.05 -14.00 -7.39
C LYS A 127 3.22 -12.53 -7.03
N TYR A 128 2.16 -11.74 -7.09
CA TYR A 128 2.22 -10.33 -6.72
C TYR A 128 2.25 -10.17 -5.18
N PRO A 129 3.34 -9.63 -4.60
CA PRO A 129 3.61 -9.76 -3.17
C PRO A 129 2.74 -8.84 -2.29
N VAL A 130 2.21 -7.75 -2.86
CA VAL A 130 1.40 -6.76 -2.14
C VAL A 130 -0.08 -7.10 -2.25
N SER A 131 -0.43 -8.27 -1.72
CA SER A 131 -1.80 -8.76 -1.69
C SER A 131 -2.08 -9.56 -0.41
N ARG A 132 -3.36 -9.75 -0.11
CA ARG A 132 -3.82 -10.65 0.97
C ARG A 132 -5.10 -11.36 0.53
N PRO A 133 -5.34 -12.60 1.01
CA PRO A 133 -6.63 -13.23 0.85
C PRO A 133 -7.71 -12.42 1.55
N LEU A 134 -8.89 -12.36 0.94
CA LEU A 134 -10.10 -11.87 1.58
C LEU A 134 -10.92 -13.07 2.05
N PHE A 135 -11.42 -12.99 3.28
CA PHE A 135 -12.24 -14.05 3.88
C PHE A 135 -13.67 -13.56 4.04
N PHE A 136 -14.63 -14.41 3.69
CA PHE A 136 -16.04 -14.19 3.97
C PHE A 136 -16.45 -15.11 5.14
N TYR A 137 -16.91 -14.51 6.24
CA TYR A 137 -17.32 -15.26 7.43
C TYR A 137 -18.84 -15.29 7.53
N VAL A 138 -19.41 -16.49 7.55
CA VAL A 138 -20.85 -16.70 7.70
C VAL A 138 -21.18 -17.41 9.00
N LYS A 139 -22.18 -16.87 9.73
CA LYS A 139 -22.75 -17.54 10.90
C LYS A 139 -23.51 -18.77 10.44
N LYS A 140 -23.06 -19.96 10.85
CA LYS A 140 -23.71 -21.25 10.50
C LYS A 140 -25.22 -21.26 10.80
N ALA A 141 -25.64 -20.61 11.89
CA ALA A 141 -27.04 -20.49 12.28
C ALA A 141 -27.94 -19.83 11.22
N HIS A 142 -27.37 -19.04 10.29
CA HIS A 142 -28.12 -18.33 9.26
C HIS A 142 -28.24 -19.10 7.94
N LEU A 143 -27.48 -20.19 7.73
CA LEU A 143 -27.47 -20.94 6.47
C LEU A 143 -28.82 -21.58 6.10
N GLY A 144 -29.67 -21.87 7.10
CA GLY A 144 -31.02 -22.43 6.88
C GLY A 144 -32.15 -21.43 7.05
N VAL A 145 -31.85 -20.16 7.32
CA VAL A 145 -32.85 -19.13 7.66
C VAL A 145 -32.81 -17.96 6.69
N VAL A 146 -31.62 -17.58 6.21
CA VAL A 146 -31.48 -16.51 5.21
C VAL A 146 -31.55 -17.13 3.81
N PRO A 147 -32.60 -16.85 3.02
CA PRO A 147 -32.73 -17.39 1.68
C PRO A 147 -31.53 -17.01 0.80
N GLY A 148 -30.99 -17.97 0.04
CA GLY A 148 -29.87 -17.76 -0.88
C GLY A 148 -28.49 -17.75 -0.22
N LEU A 149 -28.39 -17.69 1.12
CA LEU A 149 -27.09 -17.59 1.79
C LEU A 149 -26.26 -18.88 1.67
N LYS A 150 -26.91 -20.04 1.60
CA LYS A 150 -26.23 -21.33 1.42
C LYS A 150 -25.69 -21.48 0.00
N GLU A 151 -26.41 -20.95 -0.99
CA GLU A 151 -26.03 -20.99 -2.41
C GLU A 151 -24.94 -19.97 -2.76
N TYR A 152 -24.86 -18.86 -2.01
CA TYR A 152 -23.88 -17.79 -2.21
C TYR A 152 -22.45 -18.15 -1.74
N VAL A 153 -22.30 -19.05 -0.75
CA VAL A 153 -21.01 -19.37 -0.11
C VAL A 153 -20.39 -20.69 -0.54
#